data_AF-A0A7Y2JIN7-F1
#
_entry.id   AF-A0A7Y2JIN7-F1
#
_cell.length_a   1.000
_cell.length_b   1.000
_cell.length_c   1.000
_cell.angle_alpha   90.00
_cell.angle_beta   90.00
_cell.angle_gamma   90.00
#
_symmetry.space_group_name_H-M   'P 1'
#
loop_
_entity.id
_entity.type
_entity.pdbx_description
1 polymer ?
#
loop_
_entity_poly.entity_id
_entity_poly.type
_entity_poly.pdbx_seq_one_letter_code
_entity_poly.pdbx_strand_id
1 'polypeptide(L)' 'MSIREIFNDQARNCDGLGSPFMARLMALVAERLQPGDPVANRIFDWPGNAATNADNVPLRLAGALHALKLR' A
#
# COMPACT_ATOMS: atom_id res chain seq x y z
N MET A 1 -2.43 0.23 14.27
CA MET A 1 -3.13 0.04 12.98
C MET A 1 -2.53 -1.16 12.30
N SER A 2 -3.33 -2.11 11.85
CA SER A 2 -2.87 -3.22 11.01
C SER A 2 -2.46 -2.74 9.63
N ILE A 3 -1.64 -3.52 8.92
CA ILE A 3 -1.29 -3.24 7.52
C ILE A 3 -2.55 -3.07 6.65
N ARG A 4 -3.56 -3.93 6.86
CA ARG A 4 -4.84 -3.84 6.14
C ARG A 4 -5.54 -2.50 6.35
N GLU A 5 -5.59 -2.02 7.58
CA GLU A 5 -6.16 -0.71 7.90
C GLU A 5 -5.37 0.44 7.27
N ILE A 6 -4.04 0.34 7.25
CA ILE A 6 -3.16 1.34 6.61
C ILE A 6 -3.41 1.44 5.11
N PHE A 7 -3.54 0.32 4.41
CA PHE A 7 -3.87 0.32 2.98
C PHE A 7 -5.29 0.86 2.72
N ASN A 8 -6.27 0.49 3.55
CA ASN A 8 -7.62 1.06 3.46
C ASN A 8 -7.65 2.57 3.75
N ASP A 9 -6.80 3.06 4.65
CA ASP A 9 -6.63 4.50 4.89
C ASP A 9 -6.05 5.21 3.67
N GLN A 10 -5.01 4.65 3.07
CA GLN A 10 -4.47 5.22 1.84
C GLN A 10 -5.47 5.17 0.68
N ALA A 11 -6.31 4.14 0.60
CA ALA A 11 -7.37 4.06 -0.40
C ALA A 11 -8.32 5.26 -0.30
N ARG A 12 -8.77 5.61 0.93
CA ARG A 12 -9.62 6.80 1.17
C ARG A 12 -8.90 8.10 0.83
N ASN A 13 -7.62 8.23 1.19
CA ASN A 13 -6.82 9.40 0.84
C ASN A 13 -6.71 9.57 -0.68
N CYS A 14 -6.44 8.49 -1.42
CA CYS A 14 -6.37 8.52 -2.88
C CYS A 14 -7.71 8.88 -3.52
N ASP A 15 -8.81 8.36 -2.99
CA ASP A 15 -10.16 8.66 -3.49
C ASP A 15 -10.51 10.14 -3.30
N GLY A 16 -10.29 10.67 -2.09
CA GLY A 16 -10.53 12.09 -1.77
C GLY A 16 -9.65 13.07 -2.56
N LEU A 17 -8.51 12.61 -3.07
CA LEU A 17 -7.60 13.39 -3.93
C LEU A 17 -7.85 13.19 -5.43
N GLY A 18 -8.93 12.49 -5.81
CA GLY A 18 -9.29 12.29 -7.21
C GLY A 18 -8.42 11.27 -7.95
N SER A 19 -7.86 10.29 -7.24
CA SER A 19 -7.05 9.20 -7.80
C SER A 19 -7.79 7.85 -7.74
N PRO A 20 -8.83 7.64 -8.57
CA PRO A 20 -9.71 6.48 -8.46
C PRO A 20 -9.01 5.15 -8.75
N PHE A 21 -8.00 5.15 -9.63
CA PHE A 21 -7.17 3.97 -9.87
C PHE A 21 -6.39 3.57 -8.61
N MET A 22 -5.72 4.54 -7.97
CA MET A 22 -4.92 4.27 -6.78
C MET A 22 -5.80 3.86 -5.61
N ALA A 23 -6.97 4.47 -5.43
CA ALA A 23 -7.94 4.07 -4.41
C ALA A 23 -8.30 2.58 -4.54
N ARG A 24 -8.64 2.13 -5.76
CA ARG A 24 -8.95 0.73 -6.06
C ARG A 24 -7.74 -0.18 -5.85
N LEU A 25 -6.56 0.23 -6.28
CA LEU A 25 -5.33 -0.55 -6.08
C LEU A 25 -5.05 -0.76 -4.59
N MET A 26 -5.11 0.29 -3.79
CA MET A 26 -4.88 0.21 -2.33
C MET A 26 -5.90 -0.69 -1.65
N ALA A 27 -7.18 -0.56 -1.99
CA ALA A 27 -8.24 -1.43 -1.46
C ALA A 27 -8.03 -2.90 -1.82
N LEU A 28 -7.65 -3.19 -3.07
CA LEU A 28 -7.35 -4.56 -3.52
C LEU A 28 -6.15 -5.16 -2.80
N VAL A 29 -5.09 -4.37 -2.55
CA VAL A 29 -3.95 -4.83 -1.75
C VAL A 29 -4.40 -5.06 -0.30
N ALA A 30 -5.16 -4.15 0.30
CA ALA A 30 -5.70 -4.35 1.65
C ALA A 30 -6.48 -5.66 1.76
N GLU A 31 -7.31 -5.98 0.75
CA GLU A 31 -8.14 -7.18 0.70
C GLU A 31 -7.28 -8.45 0.59
N ARG A 32 -6.33 -8.47 -0.34
CA ARG A 32 -5.66 -9.69 -0.82
C ARG A 32 -4.26 -9.92 -0.28
N LEU A 33 -3.64 -8.92 0.34
CA LEU A 33 -2.29 -9.08 0.89
C LEU A 33 -2.32 -10.11 2.03
N GLN A 34 -1.52 -11.15 1.86
CA GLN A 34 -1.33 -12.23 2.82
C GLN A 34 0.18 -12.51 2.96
N PRO A 35 0.68 -12.87 4.15
CA PRO A 35 2.06 -13.29 4.31
C PRO A 35 2.35 -14.54 3.46
N GLY A 36 3.61 -14.71 3.05
CA GLY A 36 4.04 -15.92 2.31
C GLY A 36 5.00 -15.66 1.16
N ASP A 37 5.17 -14.41 0.73
CA ASP A 37 6.18 -14.02 -0.25
C ASP A 37 7.09 -12.90 0.28
N PRO A 38 8.29 -12.70 -0.29
CA PRO A 38 9.25 -11.72 0.21
C PRO A 38 8.73 -10.28 0.25
N VAL A 39 7.86 -9.88 -0.68
CA VAL A 39 7.29 -8.53 -0.73
C VAL A 39 6.25 -8.36 0.37
N ALA A 40 5.31 -9.30 0.47
CA ALA A 40 4.30 -9.28 1.52
C ALA A 40 4.92 -9.31 2.91
N ASN A 41 5.87 -10.23 3.16
CA ASN A 41 6.56 -10.33 4.44
C ASN A 41 7.29 -9.03 4.78
N ARG A 42 7.97 -8.40 3.81
CA ARG A 42 8.64 -7.11 4.04
C ARG A 42 7.68 -5.97 4.41
N ILE A 43 6.45 -6.02 3.91
CA ILE A 43 5.39 -5.05 4.24
C ILE A 43 4.84 -5.32 5.65
N PHE A 44 4.57 -6.59 5.99
CA PHE A 44 4.09 -6.97 7.33
C PHE A 44 5.13 -6.69 8.41
N ASP A 45 6.40 -6.99 8.14
CA ASP A 45 7.53 -6.79 9.05
C ASP A 45 8.23 -5.44 8.80
N TRP A 46 7.48 -4.41 8.39
CA TRP A 46 8.07 -3.11 8.09
C TRP A 46 8.78 -2.55 9.34
N PRO A 47 10.10 -2.25 9.29
CA PRO A 47 10.89 -1.91 10.46
C PRO A 47 10.61 -0.49 10.98
N GLY A 48 9.97 0.35 10.16
CA GLY A 48 9.58 1.72 10.51
C GLY A 48 8.08 1.86 10.78
N ASN A 49 7.56 3.07 10.64
CA ASN A 49 6.13 3.34 10.81
C ASN A 49 5.43 3.32 9.45
N ALA A 50 4.75 2.22 9.14
CA ALA A 50 4.09 2.02 7.85
C ALA A 50 2.93 2.99 7.53
N ALA A 51 2.45 3.77 8.52
CA ALA A 51 1.26 4.62 8.41
C ALA A 51 1.33 5.64 7.26
N THR A 52 0.16 6.04 6.77
CA THR A 52 -0.03 6.96 5.63
C THR A 52 0.58 8.34 5.85
N ASN A 53 0.67 8.78 7.11
CA ASN A 53 1.30 10.03 7.54
C ASN A 53 2.78 9.88 7.99
N ALA A 54 3.39 8.72 7.78
CA ALA A 54 4.78 8.42 8.10
C ALA A 54 5.50 7.81 6.88
N ASP A 55 5.91 6.54 6.95
CA ASP A 55 6.61 5.88 5.84
C ASP A 55 5.68 5.50 4.69
N ASN A 56 4.37 5.71 4.78
CA ASN A 56 3.39 5.50 3.71
C ASN A 56 3.74 4.30 2.80
N VAL A 57 3.85 3.12 3.43
CA VAL A 57 4.22 1.88 2.75
C VAL A 57 3.31 1.57 1.56
N PRO A 58 1.98 1.86 1.59
CA PRO A 58 1.13 1.67 0.43
C PRO A 58 1.60 2.43 -0.82
N LEU A 59 1.98 3.71 -0.69
CA LEU A 59 2.50 4.47 -1.84
C LEU A 59 3.91 4.03 -2.26
N ARG A 60 4.76 3.59 -1.32
CA ARG A 60 6.07 3.01 -1.66
C ARG A 60 5.91 1.73 -2.50
N LEU A 61 4.95 0.86 -2.15
CA LEU A 61 4.62 -0.31 -2.96
C LEU A 61 4.16 0.09 -4.37
N ALA A 62 3.23 1.04 -4.48
CA ALA A 62 2.76 1.50 -5.79
C ALA A 62 3.87 2.09 -6.65
N GLY A 63 4.76 2.89 -6.06
CA GLY A 63 5.95 3.42 -6.75
C GLY A 63 6.86 2.32 -7.28
N ALA A 64 7.08 1.26 -6.50
CA ALA A 64 7.87 0.10 -6.93
C ALA A 64 7.20 -0.65 -8.10
N LEU A 65 5.89 -0.89 -8.04
CA LEU A 65 5.14 -1.53 -9.14
C LEU A 65 5.19 -0.67 -10.42
N HIS A 66 5.08 0.65 -10.30
CA HIS A 66 5.20 1.56 -11.43
C HIS A 66 6.60 1.51 -12.04
N ALA A 67 7.65 1.51 -11.21
CA ALA A 67 9.02 1.37 -11.68
C ALA A 67 9.27 0.06 -12.44
N LEU A 68 8.60 -1.05 -12.07
CA LEU A 68 8.66 -2.30 -12.85
C LEU A 68 7.96 -2.19 -14.19
N LYS A 69 6.86 -1.43 -14.29
CA LYS A 69 6.13 -1.24 -15.56
C LYS A 69 6.87 -0.35 -16.56
N LEU A 70 7.71 0.58 -16.07
CA LEU A 70 8.53 1.46 -16.91
C LEU A 70 9.77 0.77 -17.49
N ARG A 71 10.11 -0.43 -17.00
CA ARG A 71 11.23 -1.24 -17.49
C ARG A 71 10.84 -2.09 -18.69
#